data_AF-A0A9P7J5J2-F1
#
_entry.id   AF-A0A9P7J5J2-F1
#
_cell.length_a   1.000
_cell.length_b   1.000
_cell.length_c   1.000
_cell.angle_alpha   90.00
_cell.angle_beta   90.00
_cell.angle_gamma   90.00
#
_symmetry.space_group_name_H-M   'P 1'
#
loop_
_entity.id
_entity.type
_entity.pdbx_description
1 polymer ?
#
loop_
_entity_poly.entity_id
_entity_poly.type
_entity_poly.pdbx_seq_one_letter_code
_entity_poly.pdbx_strand_id
1 'polypeptide(L)'
;MMDIDMDSPVGPVIVTDYDESHSHGISVYGAGIDLCELLQTLTLSKGKTKAPEDDPTVSVVPYALQRASEDGANIEDPAYHSDAESSSSKSSSCDLPTTTTNHLLPSSIIVPRSPLPACHFLQSILASLAPESHVLSPSPYPYPAASHFRTTGGEYLDTILTHRALLSAFPPAHRGCAIALQEIARAVEVRAWRADHESDAEAVANLRQEAFLTSTWL
;
A
#
# COMPACT_ATOMS: atom_id res chain seq x y z
N MET A 1 -34.96 4.00 -39.45
CA MET A 1 -34.06 2.93 -38.97
C MET A 1 -32.72 3.23 -39.60
N MET A 2 -31.79 3.78 -38.82
CA MET A 2 -30.46 4.14 -39.29
C MET A 2 -29.50 3.20 -38.58
N ASP A 3 -28.94 2.27 -39.34
CA ASP A 3 -27.93 1.33 -38.88
C ASP A 3 -26.61 2.10 -38.70
N ILE A 4 -26.12 2.13 -37.47
CA ILE A 4 -24.83 2.72 -37.12
C ILE A 4 -23.86 1.56 -37.00
N ASP A 5 -23.07 1.35 -38.05
CA ASP A 5 -21.97 0.40 -38.06
C ASP A 5 -20.88 0.89 -37.09
N MET A 6 -20.64 0.09 -36.05
CA MET A 6 -19.60 0.29 -35.05
C MET A 6 -18.35 -0.52 -35.44
N ASP A 7 -17.57 0.02 -36.38
CA ASP A 7 -16.24 -0.51 -36.68
C ASP A 7 -15.28 -0.15 -35.53
N SER A 8 -14.98 -1.13 -34.68
CA SER A 8 -14.00 -1.00 -33.61
C SER A 8 -12.57 -0.90 -34.18
N PRO A 9 -11.76 0.07 -33.74
CA PRO A 9 -10.36 0.14 -34.16
C PRO A 9 -9.58 -1.02 -33.53
N VAL A 10 -9.07 -1.91 -34.39
CA VAL A 10 -8.08 -2.93 -34.04
C VAL A 10 -6.81 -2.22 -33.59
N GLY A 11 -6.53 -2.24 -32.29
CA GLY A 11 -5.31 -1.71 -31.71
C GLY A 11 -4.07 -2.47 -32.21
N PRO A 12 -2.89 -1.82 -32.21
CA PRO A 12 -1.65 -2.43 -32.69
C PRO A 12 -1.29 -3.65 -31.84
N VAL A 13 -1.13 -4.80 -32.52
CA VAL A 13 -0.63 -6.04 -31.94
C VAL A 13 0.86 -5.84 -31.63
N ILE A 14 1.21 -5.77 -30.35
CA ILE A 14 2.61 -5.79 -29.90
C ILE A 14 3.04 -7.26 -29.91
N VAL A 15 3.80 -7.63 -30.93
CA VAL A 15 4.51 -8.92 -31.00
C VAL A 15 5.75 -8.78 -30.12
N THR A 16 5.73 -9.39 -28.95
CA THR A 16 6.94 -9.59 -28.15
C THR A 16 7.59 -10.90 -28.60
N ASP A 17 8.54 -10.81 -29.52
CA ASP A 17 9.45 -11.92 -29.80
C ASP A 17 10.33 -12.13 -28.55
N TYR A 18 9.99 -13.17 -27.78
CA TYR A 18 10.81 -13.68 -26.70
C TYR A 18 11.92 -14.53 -27.33
N ASP A 19 13.13 -13.94 -27.44
CA ASP A 19 14.33 -14.69 -27.78
C ASP A 19 14.79 -15.49 -26.55
N GLU A 20 14.35 -16.74 -26.51
CA GLU A 20 14.70 -17.73 -25.51
C GLU A 20 16.07 -18.33 -25.85
N SER A 21 17.14 -17.60 -25.56
CA SER A 21 18.49 -18.18 -25.64
C SER A 21 19.50 -17.49 -24.72
N HIS A 22 19.66 -18.03 -23.50
CA HIS A 22 20.96 -18.38 -22.91
C HIS A 22 20.79 -18.92 -21.49
N SER A 23 20.68 -20.25 -21.40
CA SER A 23 20.91 -21.05 -20.21
C SER A 23 22.38 -20.98 -19.79
N HIS A 24 22.78 -19.90 -19.09
CA HIS A 24 23.95 -19.95 -18.23
C HIS A 24 23.50 -20.45 -16.86
N GLY A 25 23.77 -21.73 -16.60
CA GLY A 25 23.60 -22.34 -15.29
C GLY A 25 24.47 -21.62 -14.26
N ILE A 26 23.89 -20.68 -13.51
CA ILE A 26 24.52 -20.10 -12.34
C ILE A 26 24.30 -21.08 -11.19
N SER A 27 25.36 -21.86 -10.98
CA SER A 27 25.57 -22.73 -9.84
C SER A 27 25.63 -21.92 -8.54
N VAL A 28 24.66 -22.19 -7.66
CA VAL A 28 24.84 -22.45 -6.21
C VAL A 28 25.50 -21.34 -5.36
N TYR A 29 24.68 -20.80 -4.45
CA TYR A 29 24.99 -20.42 -3.06
C TYR A 29 26.46 -20.60 -2.63
N GLY A 30 27.22 -19.50 -2.50
CA GLY A 30 28.49 -19.57 -1.78
C GLY A 30 29.57 -18.53 -2.11
N ALA A 31 29.40 -17.70 -3.14
CA ALA A 31 30.28 -16.55 -3.35
C ALA A 31 29.61 -15.32 -2.76
N GLY A 32 30.14 -14.81 -1.64
CA GLY A 32 29.76 -13.50 -1.13
C GLY A 32 30.00 -12.47 -2.24
N ILE A 33 28.92 -11.86 -2.72
CA ILE A 33 29.01 -10.72 -3.63
C ILE A 33 29.81 -9.66 -2.89
N ASP A 34 31.00 -9.34 -3.39
CA ASP A 34 31.82 -8.29 -2.82
C ASP A 34 31.12 -6.95 -3.07
N LEU A 35 30.44 -6.47 -2.03
CA LEU A 35 29.75 -5.19 -2.02
C LEU A 35 30.68 -4.04 -2.42
N CYS A 36 32.00 -4.16 -2.16
CA CYS A 36 32.97 -3.15 -2.60
C CYS A 36 33.15 -3.16 -4.12
N GLU A 37 33.14 -4.32 -4.76
CA GLU A 37 33.25 -4.45 -6.23
C GLU A 37 31.97 -3.96 -6.93
N LEU A 38 30.80 -4.22 -6.32
CA LEU A 38 29.52 -3.69 -6.82
C LEU A 38 29.44 -2.16 -6.68
N LEU A 39 29.94 -1.59 -5.58
CA LEU A 39 29.98 -0.13 -5.41
C LEU A 39 31.02 0.54 -6.31
N GLN A 40 32.14 -0.13 -6.61
CA GLN A 40 33.15 0.35 -7.55
C GLN A 40 32.65 0.34 -9.00
N THR A 41 31.83 -0.64 -9.39
CA THR A 41 31.23 -0.66 -10.74
C THR A 41 30.14 0.41 -10.93
N LEU A 42 29.54 0.90 -9.84
CA LEU A 42 28.57 1.99 -9.85
C LEU A 42 29.18 3.39 -9.71
N THR A 43 30.50 3.55 -9.85
CA THR A 43 31.08 4.90 -9.92
C THR A 43 30.62 5.60 -11.20
N LEU A 44 29.63 6.48 -11.05
CA LEU A 44 29.17 7.40 -12.08
C LEU A 44 30.36 8.18 -12.63
N SER A 45 30.76 7.88 -13.86
CA SER A 45 31.74 8.66 -14.60
C SER A 45 31.24 10.10 -14.65
N LYS A 46 31.91 10.99 -13.91
CA LYS A 46 31.66 12.42 -13.85
C LYS A 46 31.87 13.01 -15.25
N GLY A 47 30.80 13.05 -16.03
CA GLY A 47 30.76 13.69 -17.34
C GLY A 47 31.11 15.15 -17.17
N LYS A 48 32.34 15.52 -17.53
CA LYS A 48 32.83 16.89 -17.56
C LYS A 48 32.23 17.54 -18.81
N THR A 49 31.01 18.03 -18.71
CA THR A 49 30.41 18.90 -19.73
C THR A 49 31.24 20.17 -19.82
N LYS A 50 31.92 20.31 -20.95
CA LYS A 50 32.72 21.46 -21.34
C LYS A 50 31.74 22.61 -21.61
N ALA A 51 31.76 23.64 -20.77
CA ALA A 51 30.97 24.85 -20.99
C ALA A 51 31.43 25.53 -22.30
N PRO A 52 30.52 25.92 -23.20
CA PRO A 52 30.84 26.87 -24.26
C PRO A 52 31.07 28.26 -23.66
N GLU A 53 32.16 28.89 -24.09
CA GLU A 53 32.56 30.25 -23.73
C GLU A 53 31.51 31.29 -24.16
N ASP A 54 31.23 32.17 -23.21
CA ASP A 54 30.80 33.57 -23.27
C ASP A 54 30.42 34.18 -24.63
N ASP A 55 29.14 34.55 -24.74
CA ASP A 55 28.69 35.73 -25.51
C ASP A 55 27.82 36.61 -24.60
N PRO A 56 28.23 37.85 -24.26
CA PRO A 56 27.55 38.66 -23.27
C PRO A 56 26.51 39.58 -23.90
N THR A 57 25.29 39.09 -24.18
CA THR A 57 24.18 40.05 -24.37
C THR A 57 22.80 39.48 -24.05
N VAL A 58 22.04 40.29 -23.30
CA VAL A 58 20.59 40.28 -23.06
C VAL A 58 20.06 39.42 -21.90
N SER A 59 19.98 40.07 -20.74
CA SER A 59 19.06 39.74 -19.65
C SER A 59 17.61 39.90 -20.13
N VAL A 60 16.92 38.79 -20.40
CA VAL A 60 15.45 38.76 -20.48
C VAL A 60 14.92 37.94 -19.31
N VAL A 61 14.32 38.65 -18.37
CA VAL A 61 13.56 38.08 -17.24
C VAL A 61 12.23 37.55 -17.78
N PRO A 62 11.87 36.27 -17.59
CA PRO A 62 10.51 35.81 -17.82
C PRO A 62 9.64 36.26 -16.64
N TYR A 63 8.89 37.33 -16.85
CA TYR A 63 7.82 37.79 -15.96
C TYR A 63 6.69 36.76 -15.98
N ALA A 64 6.70 35.81 -15.04
CA ALA A 64 5.56 34.91 -14.83
C ALA A 64 4.47 35.65 -14.06
N LEU A 65 3.60 36.27 -14.86
CA LEU A 65 2.18 36.55 -14.67
C LEU A 65 1.63 36.27 -13.25
N GLN A 66 1.60 37.33 -12.45
CA GLN A 66 0.79 37.47 -11.26
C GLN A 66 -0.68 37.58 -11.71
N ARG A 67 -1.44 36.47 -11.64
CA ARG A 67 -2.91 36.55 -11.70
C ARG A 67 -3.45 36.68 -10.28
N ALA A 68 -3.83 37.91 -9.97
CA ALA A 68 -4.89 38.19 -9.02
C ALA A 68 -6.18 37.50 -9.50
N SER A 69 -6.80 36.74 -8.63
CA SER A 69 -8.24 36.52 -8.64
C SER A 69 -8.66 36.56 -7.19
N GLU A 70 -8.95 37.79 -6.79
CA GLU A 70 -9.86 38.08 -5.70
C GLU A 70 -11.23 37.48 -6.03
N ASP A 71 -12.01 37.31 -4.97
CA ASP A 71 -13.47 37.32 -4.94
C ASP A 71 -14.20 35.98 -4.94
N GLY A 72 -15.15 35.88 -4.00
CA GLY A 72 -16.04 34.73 -3.85
C GLY A 72 -16.13 34.13 -2.45
N ALA A 73 -16.22 34.96 -1.42
CA ALA A 73 -16.81 34.52 -0.15
C ALA A 73 -18.29 34.18 -0.38
N ASN A 74 -18.65 32.90 -0.29
CA ASN A 74 -20.04 32.48 -0.15
C ASN A 74 -20.10 31.45 0.99
N ILE A 75 -20.20 31.96 2.21
CA ILE A 75 -20.49 31.22 3.43
C ILE A 75 -22.01 31.33 3.63
N GLU A 76 -22.75 30.37 3.11
CA GLU A 76 -24.14 30.10 3.49
C GLU A 76 -24.40 28.60 3.33
N ASP A 77 -24.29 27.83 4.41
CA ASP A 77 -25.27 26.79 4.82
C ASP A 77 -24.85 26.29 6.21
N PRO A 78 -25.74 26.06 7.19
CA PRO A 78 -26.65 24.90 7.12
C PRO A 78 -27.99 25.09 7.84
N ALA A 79 -29.10 25.04 7.11
CA ALA A 79 -30.40 24.67 7.68
C ALA A 79 -30.95 23.42 6.99
N TYR A 80 -30.17 22.33 7.01
CA TYR A 80 -30.62 21.04 6.52
C TYR A 80 -31.09 20.16 7.69
N HIS A 81 -32.38 20.27 8.01
CA HIS A 81 -33.09 19.32 8.86
C HIS A 81 -33.51 18.12 8.01
N SER A 82 -32.78 17.02 8.12
CA SER A 82 -33.23 15.73 7.60
C SER A 82 -33.81 14.89 8.73
N ASP A 83 -35.13 14.93 8.84
CA ASP A 83 -35.91 13.91 9.54
C ASP A 83 -35.86 12.62 8.70
N ALA A 84 -34.84 11.78 8.93
CA ALA A 84 -34.83 10.42 8.43
C ALA A 84 -35.49 9.52 9.47
N GLU A 85 -36.78 9.26 9.27
CA GLU A 85 -37.59 8.33 10.04
C GLU A 85 -36.93 6.95 10.05
N SER A 86 -36.44 6.56 11.23
CA SER A 86 -35.80 5.28 11.48
C SER A 86 -36.86 4.17 11.45
N SER A 87 -37.00 3.52 10.30
CA SER A 87 -37.86 2.35 10.13
C SER A 87 -37.24 1.14 10.80
N SER A 88 -37.77 0.81 11.98
CA SER A 88 -37.44 -0.39 12.75
C SER A 88 -37.75 -1.67 11.96
N SER A 89 -36.72 -2.29 11.39
CA SER A 89 -36.85 -3.61 10.80
C SER A 89 -36.75 -4.67 11.90
N LYS A 90 -37.90 -5.23 12.26
CA LYS A 90 -38.03 -6.42 13.11
C LYS A 90 -37.31 -7.60 12.44
N SER A 91 -36.24 -8.07 13.06
CA SER A 91 -35.60 -9.34 12.73
C SER A 91 -36.56 -10.49 13.07
N SER A 92 -37.12 -11.09 12.03
CA SER A 92 -37.91 -12.32 12.08
C SER A 92 -37.00 -13.48 12.45
N SER A 93 -37.28 -14.10 13.59
CA SER A 93 -36.75 -15.40 13.99
C SER A 93 -37.25 -16.46 13.01
N CYS A 94 -36.34 -17.07 12.25
CA CYS A 94 -36.64 -18.27 11.47
C CYS A 94 -36.12 -19.47 12.25
N ASP A 95 -37.06 -20.21 12.83
CA ASP A 95 -36.85 -21.50 13.46
C ASP A 95 -36.23 -22.50 12.46
N LEU A 96 -35.18 -23.19 12.89
CA LEU A 96 -34.57 -24.30 12.15
C LEU A 96 -35.46 -25.55 12.22
N PRO A 97 -35.77 -26.21 11.09
CA PRO A 97 -36.15 -27.61 11.12
C PRO A 97 -34.91 -28.50 11.23
N THR A 98 -34.91 -29.35 12.25
CA THR A 98 -33.96 -30.44 12.46
C THR A 98 -34.23 -31.55 11.43
N THR A 99 -33.51 -31.54 10.31
CA THR A 99 -33.51 -32.66 9.37
C THR A 99 -32.20 -33.45 9.47
N THR A 100 -32.30 -34.53 10.25
CA THR A 100 -31.35 -35.65 10.27
C THR A 100 -31.35 -36.33 8.91
N THR A 101 -30.33 -36.09 8.08
CA THR A 101 -30.07 -36.90 6.89
C THR A 101 -28.57 -37.14 6.76
N ASN A 102 -28.19 -38.39 6.99
CA ASN A 102 -26.86 -38.95 6.73
C ASN A 102 -26.53 -38.84 5.24
N HIS A 103 -25.56 -37.99 4.87
CA HIS A 103 -24.83 -38.14 3.61
C HIS A 103 -23.37 -37.75 3.80
N LEU A 104 -22.51 -38.76 3.56
CA LEU A 104 -21.09 -38.76 3.25
C LEU A 104 -20.44 -37.36 3.16
N LEU A 105 -19.68 -37.01 4.21
CA LEU A 105 -18.78 -35.86 4.20
C LEU A 105 -17.75 -36.03 3.07
N PRO A 106 -17.65 -35.09 2.11
CA PRO A 106 -16.37 -34.90 1.46
C PRO A 106 -15.41 -34.45 2.56
N SER A 107 -14.34 -35.20 2.76
CA SER A 107 -13.21 -34.81 3.60
C SER A 107 -12.57 -33.56 3.00
N SER A 108 -13.23 -32.40 3.17
CA SER A 108 -12.61 -31.10 3.06
C SER A 108 -11.59 -31.06 4.18
N ILE A 109 -10.36 -31.42 3.85
CA ILE A 109 -9.20 -31.11 4.66
C ILE A 109 -9.30 -29.61 4.90
N ILE A 110 -9.77 -29.23 6.09
CA ILE A 110 -9.64 -27.87 6.59
C ILE A 110 -8.14 -27.73 6.80
N VAL A 111 -7.42 -27.42 5.73
CA VAL A 111 -6.06 -26.92 5.83
C VAL A 111 -6.24 -25.68 6.70
N PRO A 112 -5.69 -25.65 7.92
CA PRO A 112 -5.67 -24.42 8.69
C PRO A 112 -5.00 -23.43 7.76
N ARG A 113 -5.75 -22.43 7.29
CA ARG A 113 -5.17 -21.31 6.56
C ARG A 113 -4.35 -20.58 7.61
N SER A 114 -3.15 -21.08 7.89
CA SER A 114 -2.17 -20.36 8.66
C SER A 114 -2.06 -19.01 7.96
N PRO A 115 -2.45 -17.91 8.62
CA PRO A 115 -2.43 -16.61 7.99
C PRO A 115 -1.02 -16.42 7.45
N LEU A 116 -0.92 -16.21 6.14
CA LEU A 116 0.37 -15.99 5.52
C LEU A 116 1.01 -14.80 6.23
N PRO A 117 2.30 -14.87 6.56
CA PRO A 117 2.96 -13.77 7.24
C PRO A 117 2.84 -12.49 6.41
N ALA A 118 2.61 -11.36 7.08
CA ALA A 118 2.70 -10.05 6.44
C ALA A 118 4.13 -9.81 5.93
N CYS A 119 4.32 -8.82 5.05
CA CYS A 119 5.67 -8.47 4.60
C CYS A 119 6.55 -7.99 5.76
N HIS A 120 7.85 -8.23 5.66
CA HIS A 120 8.81 -7.96 6.75
C HIS A 120 8.79 -6.49 7.22
N PHE A 121 8.50 -5.56 6.30
CA PHE A 121 8.36 -4.14 6.61
C PHE A 121 7.21 -3.85 7.59
N LEU A 122 6.02 -4.39 7.35
CA LEU A 122 4.91 -4.21 8.29
C LEU A 122 5.12 -4.99 9.58
N GLN A 123 5.80 -6.14 9.52
CA GLN A 123 6.15 -6.90 10.72
C GLN A 123 7.08 -6.11 11.65
N SER A 124 8.06 -5.36 11.12
CA SER A 124 8.94 -4.55 11.97
C SER A 124 8.20 -3.39 12.63
N ILE A 125 7.24 -2.79 11.94
CA ILE A 125 6.38 -1.74 12.51
C ILE A 125 5.48 -2.32 13.60
N LEU A 126 4.83 -3.46 13.32
CA LEU A 126 3.97 -4.11 14.29
C LEU A 126 4.75 -4.59 15.52
N ALA A 127 5.98 -5.10 15.36
CA ALA A 127 6.85 -5.45 16.47
C ALA A 127 7.21 -4.25 17.34
N SER A 128 7.31 -3.05 16.75
CA SER A 128 7.52 -1.79 17.50
C SER A 128 6.32 -1.40 18.36
N LEU A 129 5.11 -1.61 17.83
CA LEU A 129 3.87 -1.08 18.38
C LEU A 129 3.19 -2.07 19.34
N ALA A 130 3.23 -3.34 18.99
CA ALA A 130 2.57 -4.44 19.68
C ALA A 130 3.44 -5.71 19.56
N PRO A 131 4.57 -5.79 20.31
CA PRO A 131 5.48 -6.94 20.28
C PRO A 131 4.81 -8.27 20.67
N GLU A 132 3.69 -8.20 21.37
CA GLU A 132 2.87 -9.36 21.78
C GLU A 132 1.79 -9.74 20.75
N SER A 133 1.76 -9.10 19.57
CA SER A 133 0.74 -9.42 18.56
C SER A 133 0.93 -10.83 18.01
N HIS A 134 -0.14 -11.61 18.04
CA HIS A 134 -0.22 -12.96 17.46
C HIS A 134 -0.04 -12.99 15.93
N VAL A 135 -0.12 -11.84 15.26
CA VAL A 135 0.09 -11.70 13.80
C VAL A 135 1.57 -11.62 13.46
N LEU A 136 2.44 -11.38 14.46
CA LEU A 136 3.88 -11.46 14.26
C LEU A 136 4.26 -12.91 13.98
N SER A 137 4.93 -13.12 12.85
CA SER A 137 5.53 -14.41 12.54
C SER A 137 6.65 -14.67 13.56
N PRO A 138 6.82 -15.91 14.04
CA PRO A 138 8.03 -16.29 14.75
C PRO A 138 9.20 -16.15 13.77
N SER A 139 9.91 -15.04 13.87
CA SER A 139 11.11 -14.77 13.09
C SER A 139 12.32 -15.37 13.81
N PRO A 140 13.22 -16.10 13.11
CA PRO A 140 14.47 -16.59 13.70
C PRO A 140 15.43 -15.44 14.09
N TYR A 141 15.17 -14.22 13.61
CA TYR A 141 15.94 -13.03 13.93
C TYR A 141 15.11 -12.04 14.75
N PRO A 142 15.69 -11.41 15.78
CA PRO A 142 15.03 -10.34 16.51
C PRO A 142 14.70 -9.21 15.52
N TYR A 143 13.45 -8.74 15.54
CA TYR A 143 13.11 -7.53 14.81
C TYR A 143 14.02 -6.41 15.32
N PRO A 144 14.61 -5.60 14.43
CA PRO A 144 15.39 -4.45 14.86
C PRO A 144 14.52 -3.60 15.79
N ALA A 145 15.10 -3.13 16.89
CA ALA A 145 14.42 -2.25 17.83
C ALA A 145 13.95 -1.02 17.04
N ALA A 146 12.68 -1.05 16.65
CA ALA A 146 12.14 -0.06 15.75
C ALA A 146 12.01 1.27 16.51
N SER A 147 12.40 2.34 15.83
CA SER A 147 12.14 3.70 16.28
C SER A 147 10.65 3.87 16.51
N HIS A 148 10.28 4.63 17.55
CA HIS A 148 8.89 4.94 17.86
C HIS A 148 8.10 5.30 16.61
N PHE A 149 7.02 4.56 16.32
CA PHE A 149 6.13 4.85 15.20
C PHE A 149 5.39 6.16 15.47
N ARG A 150 5.79 7.21 14.75
CA ARG A 150 5.20 8.54 14.86
C ARG A 150 4.07 8.68 13.84
N THR A 151 3.03 9.36 14.28
CA THR A 151 1.87 9.72 13.45
C THR A 151 1.89 11.22 13.14
N THR A 152 2.58 12.03 13.95
CA THR A 152 2.72 13.48 13.76
C THR A 152 3.36 13.79 12.42
N GLY A 153 2.93 14.87 11.76
CA GLY A 153 3.53 15.33 10.52
C GLY A 153 3.32 14.39 9.32
N GLY A 154 2.45 13.38 9.44
CA GLY A 154 2.13 12.48 8.33
C GLY A 154 3.13 11.34 8.12
N GLU A 155 4.04 11.05 9.06
CA GLU A 155 5.02 9.95 8.93
C GLU A 155 4.37 8.56 8.69
N TYR A 156 3.11 8.37 9.13
CA TYR A 156 2.33 7.18 8.81
C TYR A 156 2.00 7.04 7.31
N LEU A 157 1.95 8.15 6.56
CA LEU A 157 1.75 8.14 5.11
C LEU A 157 2.96 7.55 4.39
N ASP A 158 4.19 7.86 4.86
CA ASP A 158 5.40 7.25 4.32
C ASP A 158 5.38 5.73 4.50
N THR A 159 4.84 5.25 5.62
CA THR A 159 4.62 3.82 5.83
C THR A 159 3.66 3.22 4.79
N ILE A 160 2.52 3.88 4.55
CA ILE A 160 1.55 3.43 3.55
C ILE A 160 2.15 3.44 2.14
N LEU A 161 2.82 4.53 1.76
CA LEU A 161 3.43 4.68 0.43
C LEU A 161 4.57 3.66 0.23
N THR A 162 5.40 3.44 1.24
CA THR A 162 6.47 2.42 1.20
C THR A 162 5.87 1.02 1.08
N HIS A 163 4.83 0.71 1.85
CA HIS A 163 4.11 -0.56 1.72
C HIS A 163 3.56 -0.75 0.29
N ARG A 164 2.91 0.27 -0.28
CA ARG A 164 2.38 0.20 -1.66
C ARG A 164 3.49 -0.02 -2.70
N ALA A 165 4.63 0.64 -2.55
CA ALA A 165 5.77 0.45 -3.42
C ALA A 165 6.35 -0.98 -3.34
N LEU A 166 6.40 -1.55 -2.13
CA LEU A 166 6.82 -2.94 -1.93
C LEU A 166 5.78 -3.94 -2.48
N LEU A 167 4.49 -3.65 -2.28
CA LEU A 167 3.38 -4.44 -2.81
C LEU A 167 3.41 -4.50 -4.33
N SER A 168 3.62 -3.36 -5.00
CA SER A 168 3.69 -3.30 -6.47
C SER A 168 4.91 -4.04 -7.02
N ALA A 169 6.05 -4.01 -6.30
CA ALA A 169 7.24 -4.74 -6.69
C ALA A 169 7.11 -6.26 -6.54
N PHE A 170 6.43 -6.74 -5.48
CA PHE A 170 6.25 -8.18 -5.25
C PHE A 170 4.93 -8.53 -4.54
N PRO A 171 3.80 -8.60 -5.28
CA PRO A 171 2.47 -8.85 -4.70
C PRO A 171 2.34 -10.16 -3.89
N PRO A 172 2.93 -11.30 -4.29
CA PRO A 172 2.76 -12.57 -3.57
C PRO A 172 3.21 -12.54 -2.09
N ALA A 173 4.19 -11.69 -1.74
CA ALA A 173 4.68 -11.56 -0.35
C ALA A 173 3.76 -10.76 0.58
N HIS A 174 2.66 -10.19 0.06
CA HIS A 174 1.84 -9.25 0.80
C HIS A 174 0.46 -9.81 1.19
N ARG A 175 0.22 -11.11 0.99
CA ARG A 175 -1.05 -11.80 1.33
C ARG A 175 -1.48 -11.65 2.80
N GLY A 176 -0.53 -11.47 3.71
CA GLY A 176 -0.80 -11.22 5.14
C GLY A 176 -0.92 -9.74 5.53
N CYS A 177 -0.65 -8.80 4.61
CA CYS A 177 -0.47 -7.40 4.96
C CYS A 177 -1.78 -6.72 5.39
N ALA A 178 -2.93 -7.11 4.85
CA ALA A 178 -4.22 -6.55 5.27
C ALA A 178 -4.47 -6.76 6.78
N ILE A 179 -4.16 -7.95 7.29
CA ILE A 179 -4.32 -8.26 8.73
C ILE A 179 -3.31 -7.44 9.55
N ALA A 180 -2.04 -7.41 9.14
CA ALA A 180 -1.03 -6.61 9.86
C ALA A 180 -1.35 -5.10 9.88
N LEU A 181 -1.89 -4.53 8.80
CA LEU A 181 -2.34 -3.14 8.77
C LEU A 181 -3.50 -2.88 9.76
N GLN A 182 -4.44 -3.83 9.89
CA GLN A 182 -5.50 -3.74 10.91
C GLN A 182 -4.95 -3.82 12.33
N GLU A 183 -3.95 -4.67 12.57
CA GLU A 183 -3.26 -4.78 13.85
C GLU A 183 -2.51 -3.48 14.19
N ILE A 184 -1.79 -2.91 13.23
CA ILE A 184 -1.09 -1.63 13.39
C ILE A 184 -2.11 -0.53 13.70
N ALA A 185 -3.21 -0.44 12.95
CA ALA A 185 -4.28 0.52 13.20
C ALA A 185 -4.84 0.38 14.63
N ARG A 186 -5.13 -0.85 15.07
CA ARG A 186 -5.59 -1.09 16.44
C ARG A 186 -4.54 -0.69 17.48
N ALA A 187 -3.27 -1.04 17.26
CA ALA A 187 -2.19 -0.69 18.17
C ALA A 187 -2.01 0.83 18.30
N VAL A 188 -2.20 1.57 17.18
CA VAL A 188 -2.23 3.04 17.19
C VAL A 188 -3.47 3.57 17.92
N GLU A 189 -4.63 2.95 17.75
CA GLU A 189 -5.89 3.38 18.39
C GLU A 189 -5.88 3.20 19.92
N VAL A 190 -5.29 2.12 20.42
CA VAL A 190 -5.30 1.79 21.87
C VAL A 190 -4.08 2.31 22.64
N ARG A 191 -3.12 2.95 21.98
CA ARG A 191 -1.92 3.43 22.68
C ARG A 191 -2.24 4.60 23.60
N ALA A 192 -1.50 4.70 24.71
CA ALA A 192 -1.67 5.80 25.66
C ALA A 192 -1.46 7.17 24.99
N TRP A 193 -2.30 8.14 25.38
CA TRP A 193 -2.26 9.53 24.90
C TRP A 193 -0.86 10.17 25.06
N ARG A 194 -0.41 10.91 24.05
CA ARG A 194 0.81 11.76 24.07
C ARG A 194 0.56 13.02 23.24
N ALA A 195 1.36 14.06 23.45
CA ALA A 195 1.24 15.33 22.72
C ALA A 195 1.44 15.18 21.20
N ASP A 196 2.22 14.18 20.77
CA ASP A 196 2.52 13.89 19.38
C ASP A 196 1.39 13.11 18.65
N HIS A 197 0.23 12.87 19.30
CA HIS A 197 -0.81 11.94 18.84
C HIS A 197 -2.06 12.59 18.23
N GLU A 198 -2.04 13.89 17.93
CA GLU A 198 -3.20 14.58 17.33
C GLU A 198 -3.66 13.92 16.01
N SER A 199 -2.75 13.30 15.27
CA SER A 199 -3.02 12.62 14.01
C SER A 199 -3.30 11.11 14.13
N ASP A 200 -3.48 10.56 15.33
CA ASP A 200 -3.71 9.13 15.50
C ASP A 200 -5.02 8.68 14.87
N ALA A 201 -6.09 9.46 15.03
CA ALA A 201 -7.38 9.15 14.44
C ALA A 201 -7.30 9.11 12.90
N GLU A 202 -6.58 10.06 12.31
CA GLU A 202 -6.34 10.12 10.87
C GLU A 202 -5.47 8.94 10.39
N ALA A 203 -4.39 8.63 11.12
CA ALA A 203 -3.53 7.49 10.83
C ALA A 203 -4.31 6.16 10.88
N VAL A 204 -5.15 5.97 11.90
CA VAL A 204 -6.01 4.79 12.05
C VAL A 204 -6.98 4.66 10.88
N ALA A 205 -7.63 5.75 10.48
CA ALA A 205 -8.54 5.75 9.34
C ALA A 205 -7.82 5.35 8.04
N ASN A 206 -6.65 5.94 7.76
CA ASN A 206 -5.85 5.64 6.57
C ASN A 206 -5.31 4.21 6.58
N LEU A 207 -4.83 3.69 7.72
CA LEU A 207 -4.35 2.32 7.84
C LEU A 207 -5.47 1.30 7.63
N ARG A 208 -6.67 1.56 8.16
CA ARG A 208 -7.86 0.72 7.92
C ARG A 208 -8.27 0.73 6.45
N GLN A 209 -8.26 1.90 5.82
CA GLN A 209 -8.54 2.03 4.39
C GLN A 209 -7.51 1.26 3.56
N GLU A 210 -6.23 1.36 3.88
CA GLU A 210 -5.17 0.63 3.20
C GLU A 210 -5.30 -0.88 3.39
N ALA A 211 -5.70 -1.33 4.58
CA ALA A 211 -5.98 -2.74 4.84
C ALA A 211 -7.12 -3.26 3.95
N PHE A 212 -8.21 -2.49 3.83
CA PHE A 212 -9.33 -2.82 2.97
C PHE A 212 -8.88 -2.92 1.50
N LEU A 213 -8.18 -1.90 0.99
CA LEU A 213 -7.64 -1.92 -0.37
C LEU A 213 -6.76 -3.15 -0.57
N THR A 214 -5.76 -3.39 0.29
CA THR A 214 -4.84 -4.53 0.19
C THR A 214 -5.57 -5.87 0.14
N SER A 215 -6.66 -6.03 0.89
CA SER A 215 -7.49 -7.25 0.85
C SER A 215 -8.24 -7.47 -0.47
N THR A 216 -8.46 -6.40 -1.25
CA THR A 216 -9.11 -6.48 -2.57
C THR A 216 -8.14 -6.76 -3.72
N TRP A 217 -6.85 -6.44 -3.56
CA TRP A 217 -5.83 -6.60 -4.60
C TRP A 217 -5.17 -8.00 -4.62
N LEU A 218 -5.39 -8.83 -3.60
CA LEU A 218 -4.67 -10.09 -3.36
C LEU A 218 -5.61 -11.30 -3.27
#